data_AF-A0A1G7IGX4-F1
#
_entry.id   AF-A0A1G7IGX4-F1
#
_cell.length_a   1.000
_cell.length_b   1.000
_cell.length_c   1.000
_cell.angle_alpha   90.00
_cell.angle_beta   90.00
_cell.angle_gamma   90.00
#
_symmetry.space_group_name_H-M   'P 1'
#
loop_
_entity.id
_entity.type
_entity.pdbx_description
1 polymer ?
#
loop_
_entity_poly.entity_id
_entity_poly.type
_entity_poly.pdbx_seq_one_letter_code
_entity_poly.pdbx_strand_id
1 'polypeptide(L)'
;MTTLDQIRNCLEGVVPAFLATADGEGTPNVSEISQVHYVDPGHVALSYQFFNKTRRNVLATRAASVIVIDPDSNAQYRLDLDYEETRTSGPLFEAMRAKLAGIASHSRMEAVFRLLGSDIYEVRAIEPLPSRRLEVVRPCNPLSAARRAAAELATADEAGPLLDRFLKALERQMGIGHSMVLMLDPSAGRLFTVASHGYPTTGIGFEVVLGQGVIGVAAAEGVPIRIGHLAAEYSYGEAVRSAAGLDEDAVPLASIPYPGLEAPLSQIALPLRPMGETVGVLFAESPQRNRFGYDDEDALQLVAQSLGMRLLLERHDAQEAAAPCPTEITECTGPLRLRHYRFDDTVFVDGAYLIKGVAGAIFWKLATEHATTGRTEFSNRELRLDAALKLPAHFDNLESRLLLLQRRLAERGGCIQIQRSGRGRFRFDVAGTLALEEF
;
A
#
# COMPACT_ATOMS: atom_id res chain seq x y z
N MET A 1 26.19 -25.14 6.77
CA MET A 1 25.56 -24.56 7.99
C MET A 1 24.21 -24.00 7.58
N THR A 2 23.20 -24.12 8.43
CA THR A 2 21.89 -23.47 8.24
C THR A 2 22.06 -21.96 8.39
N THR A 3 21.45 -21.19 7.51
CA THR A 3 21.45 -19.72 7.55
C THR A 3 20.07 -19.19 7.91
N LEU A 4 20.00 -17.95 8.39
CA LEU A 4 18.71 -17.33 8.75
C LEU A 4 17.80 -17.18 7.52
N ASP A 5 18.38 -16.84 6.36
CA ASP A 5 17.66 -16.73 5.07
C ASP A 5 16.94 -18.02 4.68
N GLN A 6 17.52 -19.18 5.00
CA GLN A 6 16.94 -20.49 4.70
C GLN A 6 15.75 -20.85 5.60
N ILE A 7 15.60 -20.18 6.75
CA ILE A 7 14.57 -20.50 7.74
C ILE A 7 13.60 -19.35 8.00
N ARG A 8 13.59 -18.31 7.15
CA ARG A 8 12.71 -17.13 7.30
C ARG A 8 11.24 -17.48 7.51
N ASN A 9 10.75 -18.58 6.94
CA ASN A 9 9.38 -19.05 7.13
C ASN A 9 9.04 -19.33 8.61
N CYS A 10 10.02 -19.69 9.43
CA CYS A 10 9.85 -19.89 10.87
C CYS A 10 9.58 -18.56 11.63
N LEU A 11 9.86 -17.42 10.99
CA LEU A 11 9.77 -16.07 11.55
C LEU A 11 8.47 -15.36 11.13
N GLU A 12 7.53 -16.10 10.55
CA GLU A 12 6.25 -15.59 10.08
C GLU A 12 5.26 -15.28 11.21
N GLY A 13 5.52 -15.77 12.43
CA GLY A 13 4.64 -15.56 13.59
C GLY A 13 3.34 -16.38 13.54
N VAL A 14 3.30 -17.43 12.71
CA VAL A 14 2.16 -18.37 12.60
C VAL A 14 2.10 -19.30 13.81
N VAL A 15 3.28 -19.82 14.17
CA VAL A 15 3.49 -20.67 15.34
C VAL A 15 4.23 -19.81 16.37
N PRO A 16 3.73 -19.71 17.62
CA PRO A 16 4.41 -18.98 18.67
C PRO A 16 5.85 -19.49 18.87
N ALA A 17 6.75 -18.57 19.19
CA ALA A 17 8.14 -18.89 19.50
C ALA A 17 8.33 -18.95 21.02
N PHE A 18 9.33 -19.72 21.46
CA PHE A 18 9.64 -19.88 22.88
C PHE A 18 11.00 -19.26 23.18
N LEU A 19 10.98 -18.14 23.91
CA LEU A 19 12.16 -17.36 24.28
C LEU A 19 12.64 -17.77 25.68
N ALA A 20 13.89 -18.19 25.77
CA ALA A 20 14.59 -18.50 27.00
C ALA A 20 15.69 -17.46 27.27
N THR A 21 15.78 -17.03 28.53
CA THR A 21 16.79 -16.09 29.05
C THR A 21 17.21 -16.54 30.45
N ALA A 22 18.33 -16.05 30.95
CA ALA A 22 18.76 -16.29 32.33
C ALA A 22 19.16 -14.98 33.01
N ASP A 23 18.98 -14.89 34.33
CA ASP A 23 19.52 -13.78 35.11
C ASP A 23 21.03 -13.95 35.37
N GLY A 24 21.66 -12.98 36.05
CA GLY A 24 23.10 -13.00 36.34
C GLY A 24 23.57 -14.17 37.21
N GLU A 25 22.65 -14.80 37.95
CA GLU A 25 22.91 -15.99 38.77
C GLU A 25 22.63 -17.30 38.00
N GLY A 26 22.23 -17.20 36.72
CA GLY A 26 21.93 -18.34 35.87
C GLY A 26 20.51 -18.91 36.04
N THR A 27 19.60 -18.23 36.73
CA THR A 27 18.23 -18.70 36.89
C THR A 27 17.46 -18.56 35.58
N PRO A 28 16.89 -19.64 35.01
CA PRO A 28 16.22 -19.60 33.73
C PRO A 28 14.86 -18.90 33.80
N ASN A 29 14.47 -18.31 32.69
CA ASN A 29 13.17 -17.71 32.44
C ASN A 29 12.74 -18.01 31.00
N VAL A 30 11.57 -18.62 30.84
CA VAL A 30 11.00 -18.95 29.53
C VAL A 30 9.70 -18.17 29.32
N SER A 31 9.50 -17.64 28.12
CA SER A 31 8.31 -16.89 27.73
C SER A 31 7.87 -17.31 26.33
N GLU A 32 6.58 -17.51 26.14
CA GLU A 32 5.98 -17.63 24.82
C GLU A 32 5.85 -16.23 24.21
N ILE A 33 6.30 -16.07 22.97
CA ILE A 33 6.25 -14.82 22.23
C ILE A 33 5.53 -15.05 20.89
N SER A 34 4.78 -14.04 20.44
CA SER A 34 3.98 -14.15 19.23
C SER A 34 4.83 -14.28 17.97
N GLN A 35 5.92 -13.52 17.88
CA GLN A 35 6.72 -13.46 16.66
C GLN A 35 8.19 -13.08 16.94
N VAL A 36 9.08 -13.73 16.21
CA VAL A 36 10.46 -13.28 15.96
C VAL A 36 10.48 -12.63 14.59
N HIS A 37 10.97 -11.40 14.47
CA HIS A 37 11.00 -10.68 13.20
C HIS A 37 12.35 -10.86 12.51
N TYR A 38 12.34 -11.21 11.22
CA TYR A 38 13.55 -11.15 10.39
C TYR A 38 13.97 -9.70 10.18
N VAL A 39 15.27 -9.40 10.29
CA VAL A 39 15.83 -8.06 10.02
C VAL A 39 16.74 -8.11 8.80
N ASP A 40 17.74 -8.98 8.83
CA ASP A 40 18.71 -9.23 7.77
C ASP A 40 19.34 -10.62 7.98
N PRO A 41 20.30 -11.09 7.15
CA PRO A 41 20.85 -12.44 7.26
C PRO A 41 21.52 -12.78 8.61
N GLY A 42 21.90 -11.78 9.41
CA GLY A 42 22.56 -11.93 10.70
C GLY A 42 21.72 -11.52 11.91
N HIS A 43 20.58 -10.85 11.72
CA HIS A 43 19.83 -10.26 12.83
C HIS A 43 18.35 -10.63 12.85
N VAL A 44 17.82 -10.71 14.06
CA VAL A 44 16.38 -10.79 14.35
C VAL A 44 15.96 -9.67 15.30
N ALA A 45 14.68 -9.34 15.29
CA ALA A 45 14.08 -8.39 16.23
C ALA A 45 12.95 -9.02 17.03
N LEU A 46 12.90 -8.70 18.32
CA LEU A 46 11.83 -9.09 19.24
C LEU A 46 11.08 -7.84 19.72
N SER A 47 9.77 -7.96 19.94
CA SER A 47 8.96 -6.86 20.44
C SER A 47 9.20 -6.63 21.94
N TYR A 48 9.45 -5.38 22.32
CA TYR A 48 9.45 -4.97 23.72
C TYR A 48 8.10 -4.34 24.07
N GLN A 49 7.28 -5.07 24.83
CA GLN A 49 5.95 -4.62 25.28
C GLN A 49 5.71 -4.89 26.77
N PHE A 50 5.82 -6.16 27.20
CA PHE A 50 5.40 -6.60 28.55
C PHE A 50 6.51 -7.34 29.34
N PHE A 51 7.68 -7.53 28.73
CA PHE A 51 8.70 -8.49 29.16
C PHE A 51 9.61 -8.01 30.30
N ASN A 52 9.06 -7.65 31.46
CA ASN A 52 9.84 -7.05 32.55
C ASN A 52 10.96 -7.96 33.11
N LYS A 53 10.75 -9.28 33.21
CA LYS A 53 11.79 -10.23 33.66
C LYS A 53 12.76 -10.58 32.53
N THR A 54 12.23 -10.99 31.38
CA THR A 54 13.03 -11.34 30.20
C THR A 54 13.94 -10.19 29.77
N ARG A 55 13.44 -8.95 29.73
CA ARG A 55 14.24 -7.78 29.37
C ARG A 55 15.32 -7.47 30.40
N ARG A 56 15.03 -7.60 31.70
CA ARG A 56 16.05 -7.46 32.75
C ARG A 56 17.17 -8.48 32.57
N ASN A 57 16.81 -9.72 32.27
CA ASN A 57 17.76 -10.79 32.00
C ASN A 57 18.63 -10.44 30.78
N VAL A 58 18.01 -10.10 29.64
CA VAL A 58 18.72 -9.74 28.41
C VAL A 58 19.64 -8.53 28.61
N LEU A 59 19.21 -7.49 29.32
CA LEU A 59 20.08 -6.33 29.56
C LEU A 59 21.26 -6.65 30.49
N ALA A 60 21.12 -7.65 31.36
CA ALA A 60 22.20 -8.06 32.26
C ALA A 60 23.19 -9.03 31.60
N THR A 61 22.69 -10.03 30.84
CA THR A 61 23.51 -11.12 30.29
C THR A 61 23.83 -10.94 28.82
N ARG A 62 23.08 -10.08 28.12
CA ARG A 62 23.08 -9.90 26.66
C ARG A 62 22.76 -11.17 25.87
N ALA A 63 22.34 -12.24 26.51
CA ALA A 63 22.12 -13.53 25.88
C ALA A 63 20.65 -13.94 25.93
N ALA A 64 20.18 -14.52 24.83
CA ALA A 64 18.89 -15.17 24.74
C ALA A 64 18.98 -16.40 23.83
N SER A 65 18.04 -17.33 24.00
CA SER A 65 17.84 -18.45 23.08
C SER A 65 16.38 -18.49 22.69
N VAL A 66 16.07 -18.68 21.41
CA VAL A 66 14.69 -18.79 20.94
C VAL A 66 14.49 -20.03 20.08
N ILE A 67 13.37 -20.72 20.29
CA ILE A 67 12.93 -21.81 19.41
C ILE A 67 11.89 -21.27 18.44
N VAL A 68 12.12 -21.50 17.15
CA VAL A 68 11.23 -21.13 16.05
C VAL A 68 10.84 -22.37 15.25
N ILE A 69 9.62 -22.35 14.70
CA ILE A 69 9.01 -23.49 14.04
C ILE A 69 8.49 -23.04 12.67
N ASP A 70 8.88 -23.77 11.63
CA ASP A 70 8.34 -23.60 10.29
C ASP A 70 6.88 -24.08 10.27
N PRO A 71 5.90 -23.22 9.95
CA PRO A 71 4.49 -23.59 9.96
C PRO A 71 4.12 -24.63 8.90
N ASP A 72 4.87 -24.69 7.80
CA ASP A 72 4.54 -25.55 6.67
C ASP A 72 5.28 -26.89 6.76
N SER A 73 6.57 -26.84 7.11
CA SER A 73 7.41 -28.05 7.16
C SER A 73 7.52 -28.69 8.54
N ASN A 74 7.07 -28.01 9.61
CA ASN A 74 7.31 -28.39 11.00
C ASN A 74 8.82 -28.57 11.33
N ALA A 75 9.72 -27.99 10.53
CA ALA A 75 11.14 -27.90 10.86
C ALA A 75 11.32 -26.98 12.06
N GLN A 76 12.12 -27.40 13.03
CA GLN A 76 12.36 -26.64 14.26
C GLN A 76 13.82 -26.25 14.36
N TYR A 77 14.07 -25.04 14.85
CA TYR A 77 15.40 -24.50 15.00
C TYR A 77 15.51 -23.77 16.34
N ARG A 78 16.64 -23.95 17.02
CA ARG A 78 17.07 -23.09 18.13
C ARG A 78 18.05 -22.05 17.61
N LEU A 79 17.78 -20.80 17.93
CA LEU A 79 18.67 -19.67 17.65
C LEU A 79 19.28 -19.21 18.96
N ASP A 80 20.60 -19.11 18.98
CA ASP A 80 21.35 -18.44 20.05
C ASP A 80 21.54 -16.98 19.64
N LEU A 81 21.15 -16.07 20.54
CA LEU A 81 20.99 -14.65 20.26
C LEU A 81 21.83 -13.81 21.22
N ASP A 82 22.57 -12.85 20.66
CA ASP A 82 23.25 -11.81 21.43
C ASP A 82 22.52 -10.48 21.22
N TYR A 83 22.03 -9.88 22.31
CA TYR A 83 21.37 -8.57 22.27
C TYR A 83 22.35 -7.48 21.89
N GLU A 84 21.94 -6.61 20.98
CA GLU A 84 22.73 -5.46 20.50
C GLU A 84 22.16 -4.14 21.05
N GLU A 85 20.93 -3.82 20.66
CA GLU A 85 20.31 -2.52 20.95
C GLU A 85 18.78 -2.60 20.98
N THR A 86 18.14 -1.55 21.48
CA THR A 86 16.69 -1.33 21.36
C THR A 86 16.45 -0.14 20.44
N ARG A 87 15.70 -0.34 19.35
CA ARG A 87 15.24 0.74 18.48
C ARG A 87 13.83 1.16 18.86
N THR A 88 13.61 2.45 19.10
CA THR A 88 12.29 3.01 19.45
C THR A 88 11.69 3.86 18.33
N SER A 89 12.32 3.87 17.16
CA SER A 89 11.93 4.64 15.98
C SER A 89 12.57 4.05 14.72
N GLY A 90 12.09 4.47 13.55
CA GLY A 90 12.61 4.08 12.25
C GLY A 90 11.86 2.90 11.62
N PRO A 91 12.23 2.50 10.39
CA PRO A 91 11.36 1.69 9.55
C PRO A 91 10.98 0.33 10.13
N LEU A 92 11.93 -0.36 10.78
CA LEU A 92 11.67 -1.65 11.43
C LEU A 92 10.70 -1.48 12.62
N PHE A 93 10.88 -0.45 13.43
CA PHE A 93 10.02 -0.18 14.58
C PHE A 93 8.59 0.14 14.13
N GLU A 94 8.43 1.01 13.14
CA GLU A 94 7.11 1.37 12.61
C GLU A 94 6.45 0.21 11.86
N ALA A 95 7.21 -0.63 11.14
CA ALA A 95 6.68 -1.85 10.54
C ALA A 95 6.19 -2.86 11.60
N MET A 96 6.97 -3.09 12.66
CA MET A 96 6.55 -3.93 13.79
C MET A 96 5.33 -3.35 14.51
N ARG A 97 5.31 -2.02 14.72
CA ARG A 97 4.19 -1.32 15.34
C ARG A 97 2.92 -1.42 14.50
N ALA A 98 3.00 -1.27 13.18
CA ALA A 98 1.85 -1.41 12.29
C ALA A 98 1.28 -2.83 12.30
N LYS A 99 2.16 -3.86 12.31
CA LYS A 99 1.74 -5.26 12.46
C LYS A 99 1.04 -5.50 13.81
N LEU A 100 1.53 -4.90 14.89
CA LEU A 100 0.95 -5.03 16.24
C LEU A 100 -0.35 -4.26 16.43
N ALA A 101 -0.47 -3.06 15.83
CA ALA A 101 -1.69 -2.25 15.91
C ALA A 101 -2.92 -3.00 15.39
N GLY A 102 -2.72 -3.88 14.40
CA GLY A 102 -3.79 -4.72 13.87
C GLY A 102 -4.37 -5.74 14.83
N ILE A 103 -3.63 -6.13 15.86
CA ILE A 103 -4.06 -7.09 16.88
C ILE A 103 -4.80 -6.35 18.02
N ALA A 104 -4.50 -5.06 18.23
CA ALA A 104 -4.99 -4.27 19.36
C ALA A 104 -6.37 -3.62 19.13
N SER A 105 -6.76 -3.38 17.87
CA SER A 105 -8.03 -2.74 17.47
C SER A 105 -9.28 -3.48 17.96
N HIS A 106 -9.23 -4.83 18.05
CA HIS A 106 -10.39 -5.64 18.41
C HIS A 106 -10.58 -5.82 19.94
N SER A 107 -9.54 -5.58 20.74
CA SER A 107 -9.57 -5.87 22.18
C SER A 107 -9.95 -4.67 23.05
N ARG A 108 -10.13 -3.46 22.47
CA ARG A 108 -10.16 -2.18 23.22
C ARG A 108 -8.94 -2.02 24.15
N MET A 109 -7.84 -2.70 23.82
CA MET A 109 -6.60 -2.72 24.58
C MET A 109 -5.48 -1.94 23.87
N GLU A 110 -5.81 -1.01 22.96
CA GLU A 110 -4.85 -0.16 22.25
C GLU A 110 -3.91 0.60 23.20
N ALA A 111 -4.41 0.99 24.39
CA ALA A 111 -3.59 1.62 25.43
C ALA A 111 -2.62 0.65 26.12
N VAL A 112 -2.87 -0.66 26.05
CA VAL A 112 -2.09 -1.72 26.71
C VAL A 112 -1.11 -2.36 25.73
N PHE A 113 -1.51 -2.63 24.48
CA PHE A 113 -0.68 -3.22 23.41
C PHE A 113 0.14 -2.18 22.64
N ARG A 114 0.97 -1.42 23.36
CA ARG A 114 1.90 -0.46 22.75
C ARG A 114 3.27 -1.09 22.57
N LEU A 115 3.81 -1.06 21.34
CA LEU A 115 5.22 -1.35 21.10
C LEU A 115 6.09 -0.28 21.77
N LEU A 116 6.91 -0.68 22.74
CA LEU A 116 7.83 0.22 23.44
C LEU A 116 9.20 0.27 22.73
N GLY A 117 9.58 -0.79 22.03
CA GLY A 117 10.80 -0.86 21.25
C GLY A 117 10.92 -2.16 20.45
N SER A 118 11.85 -2.17 19.52
CA SER A 118 12.31 -3.34 18.78
C SER A 118 13.70 -3.71 19.30
N ASP A 119 13.80 -4.78 20.08
CA ASP A 119 15.08 -5.28 20.57
C ASP A 119 15.76 -6.08 19.45
N ILE A 120 16.96 -5.66 19.05
CA ILE A 120 17.74 -6.26 17.97
C ILE A 120 18.74 -7.25 18.56
N TYR A 121 18.86 -8.40 17.92
CA TYR A 121 19.77 -9.47 18.32
C TYR A 121 20.58 -9.97 17.13
N GLU A 122 21.89 -10.12 17.31
CA GLU A 122 22.77 -10.89 16.43
C GLU A 122 22.47 -12.39 16.61
N VAL A 123 22.31 -13.11 15.50
CA VAL A 123 22.14 -14.56 15.51
C VAL A 123 23.50 -15.25 15.48
N ARG A 124 23.90 -15.81 16.62
CA ARG A 124 25.22 -16.43 16.81
C ARG A 124 25.29 -17.85 16.30
N ALA A 125 24.23 -18.62 16.53
CA ALA A 125 24.15 -20.00 16.09
C ALA A 125 22.71 -20.36 15.74
N ILE A 126 22.56 -21.25 14.75
CA ILE A 126 21.29 -21.85 14.35
C ILE A 126 21.44 -23.36 14.42
N GLU A 127 20.79 -23.98 15.39
CA GLU A 127 20.80 -25.41 15.61
C GLU A 127 19.48 -26.05 15.15
N PRO A 128 19.50 -26.94 14.15
CA PRO A 128 18.33 -27.73 13.79
C PRO A 128 17.95 -28.67 14.93
N LEU A 129 16.69 -28.64 15.35
CA LEU A 129 16.18 -29.54 16.38
C LEU A 129 15.53 -30.79 15.74
N PRO A 130 15.55 -31.95 16.42
CA PRO A 130 14.84 -33.13 15.96
C PRO A 130 13.33 -32.87 15.85
N SER A 131 12.78 -32.92 14.64
CA SER A 131 11.35 -32.77 14.38
C SER A 131 10.87 -33.67 13.25
N ARG A 132 9.57 -34.00 13.26
CA ARG A 132 8.93 -34.71 12.15
C ARG A 132 8.65 -33.71 11.04
N ARG A 133 9.45 -33.74 9.97
CA ARG A 133 9.29 -32.83 8.82
C ARG A 133 8.14 -33.26 7.91
N LEU A 134 7.40 -32.26 7.45
CA LEU A 134 6.35 -32.38 6.45
C LEU A 134 6.88 -31.92 5.09
N GLU A 135 6.33 -32.50 4.02
CA GLU A 135 6.64 -32.07 2.65
C GLU A 135 5.90 -30.76 2.35
N VAL A 136 6.64 -29.74 1.92
CA VAL A 136 6.07 -28.44 1.58
C VAL A 136 5.88 -28.36 0.06
N VAL A 137 4.63 -28.18 -0.36
CA VAL A 137 4.29 -27.97 -1.77
C VAL A 137 3.98 -26.49 -1.97
N ARG A 138 4.82 -25.81 -2.77
CA ARG A 138 4.54 -24.44 -3.20
C ARG A 138 3.86 -24.44 -4.58
N PRO A 139 2.76 -23.70 -4.76
CA PRO A 139 2.01 -23.70 -6.02
C PRO A 139 2.80 -23.09 -7.18
N CYS A 140 3.72 -22.17 -6.90
CA CYS A 140 4.61 -21.59 -7.90
C CYS A 140 5.95 -21.16 -7.31
N ASN A 141 6.94 -20.91 -8.18
CA ASN A 141 8.18 -20.25 -7.81
C ASN A 141 7.98 -18.72 -7.88
N PRO A 142 8.07 -17.98 -6.75
CA PRO A 142 7.75 -16.56 -6.68
C PRO A 142 8.58 -15.71 -7.65
N LEU A 143 9.89 -15.95 -7.73
CA LEU A 143 10.79 -15.18 -8.60
C LEU A 143 10.47 -15.37 -10.08
N SER A 144 10.18 -16.61 -10.50
CA SER A 144 9.80 -16.91 -11.88
C SER A 144 8.47 -16.26 -12.26
N ALA A 145 7.52 -16.22 -11.31
CA ALA A 145 6.23 -15.56 -11.50
C ALA A 145 6.37 -14.03 -11.56
N ALA A 146 7.16 -13.45 -10.65
CA ALA A 146 7.52 -12.03 -10.63
C ALA A 146 8.18 -11.59 -11.94
N ARG A 147 9.13 -12.37 -12.47
CA ARG A 147 9.75 -12.08 -13.78
C ARG A 147 8.72 -12.00 -14.91
N ARG A 148 7.72 -12.91 -14.93
CA ARG A 148 6.66 -12.90 -15.95
C ARG A 148 5.72 -11.71 -15.77
N ALA A 149 5.38 -11.34 -14.53
CA ALA A 149 4.57 -10.15 -14.26
C ALA A 149 5.30 -8.85 -14.64
N ALA A 150 6.60 -8.75 -14.33
CA ALA A 150 7.42 -7.59 -14.68
C ALA A 150 7.57 -7.41 -16.20
N ALA A 151 7.54 -8.49 -16.99
CA ALA A 151 7.62 -8.41 -18.46
C ALA A 151 6.43 -7.65 -19.07
N GLU A 152 5.27 -7.64 -18.41
CA GLU A 152 4.07 -6.89 -18.85
C GLU A 152 4.26 -5.36 -18.70
N LEU A 153 5.16 -4.93 -17.81
CA LEU A 153 5.47 -3.51 -17.60
C LEU A 153 6.28 -2.91 -18.77
N ALA A 154 6.91 -3.74 -19.60
CA ALA A 154 7.77 -3.32 -20.70
C ALA A 154 7.02 -3.02 -22.00
N THR A 155 5.72 -3.37 -22.10
CA THR A 155 4.96 -3.39 -23.36
C THR A 155 3.78 -2.41 -23.40
N ALA A 156 3.74 -1.45 -22.48
CA ALA A 156 2.63 -0.52 -22.35
C ALA A 156 3.07 0.94 -22.51
N ASP A 157 2.33 1.69 -23.33
CA ASP A 157 2.61 3.10 -23.63
C ASP A 157 1.79 4.08 -22.77
N GLU A 158 0.78 3.57 -22.06
CA GLU A 158 -0.15 4.36 -21.25
C GLU A 158 -0.36 3.78 -19.85
N ALA A 159 -0.30 4.65 -18.84
CA ALA A 159 -0.41 4.33 -17.42
C ALA A 159 -1.67 3.55 -17.05
N GLY A 160 -2.84 3.93 -17.57
CA GLY A 160 -4.10 3.26 -17.25
C GLY A 160 -4.12 1.80 -17.69
N PRO A 161 -4.03 1.54 -19.01
CA PRO A 161 -3.93 0.18 -19.55
C PRO A 161 -2.72 -0.62 -19.04
N LEU A 162 -1.61 0.05 -18.72
CA LEU A 162 -0.46 -0.57 -18.05
C LEU A 162 -0.86 -1.15 -16.68
N LEU A 163 -1.46 -0.33 -15.81
CA LEU A 163 -1.86 -0.74 -14.47
C LEU A 163 -2.88 -1.88 -14.50
N ASP A 164 -3.86 -1.83 -15.39
CA ASP A 164 -4.88 -2.89 -15.49
C ASP A 164 -4.28 -4.22 -15.99
N ARG A 165 -3.37 -4.17 -16.97
CA ARG A 165 -2.64 -5.36 -17.43
C ARG A 165 -1.73 -5.92 -16.34
N PHE A 166 -1.06 -5.03 -15.62
CA PHE A 166 -0.17 -5.39 -14.53
C PHE A 166 -0.91 -6.13 -13.40
N LEU A 167 -2.02 -5.59 -12.91
CA LEU A 167 -2.80 -6.23 -11.85
C LEU A 167 -3.39 -7.58 -12.29
N LYS A 168 -3.88 -7.69 -13.53
CA LYS A 168 -4.29 -8.97 -14.13
C LYS A 168 -3.12 -9.97 -14.27
N ALA A 169 -1.91 -9.48 -14.48
CA ALA A 169 -0.73 -10.33 -14.53
C ALA A 169 -0.33 -10.86 -13.14
N LEU A 170 -0.52 -10.08 -12.07
CA LEU A 170 -0.36 -10.57 -10.70
C LEU A 170 -1.33 -11.73 -10.41
N GLU A 171 -2.58 -11.62 -10.85
CA GLU A 171 -3.53 -12.74 -10.75
C GLU A 171 -3.07 -13.95 -11.56
N ARG A 172 -2.79 -13.79 -12.87
CA ARG A 172 -2.44 -14.90 -13.76
C ARG A 172 -1.13 -15.60 -13.37
N GLN A 173 -0.11 -14.84 -12.99
CA GLN A 173 1.24 -15.36 -12.78
C GLN A 173 1.50 -15.77 -11.34
N MET A 174 0.94 -15.02 -10.38
CA MET A 174 1.19 -15.19 -8.94
C MET A 174 -0.06 -15.63 -8.18
N GLY A 175 -1.24 -15.74 -8.79
CA GLY A 175 -2.47 -16.12 -8.09
C GLY A 175 -2.94 -15.05 -7.08
N ILE A 176 -2.61 -13.78 -7.32
CA ILE A 176 -3.02 -12.65 -6.49
C ILE A 176 -4.29 -12.06 -7.08
N GLY A 177 -5.44 -12.51 -6.60
CA GLY A 177 -6.74 -12.12 -7.15
C GLY A 177 -7.17 -10.69 -6.79
N HIS A 178 -6.73 -10.17 -5.64
CA HIS A 178 -7.16 -8.86 -5.14
C HIS A 178 -5.95 -7.95 -4.96
N SER A 179 -5.84 -6.93 -5.80
CA SER A 179 -4.72 -5.99 -5.75
C SER A 179 -5.09 -4.61 -6.26
N MET A 180 -4.47 -3.58 -5.70
CA MET A 180 -4.70 -2.18 -6.07
C MET A 180 -3.40 -1.39 -6.02
N VAL A 181 -3.35 -0.32 -6.80
CA VAL A 181 -2.25 0.65 -6.81
C VAL A 181 -2.76 1.98 -6.29
N LEU A 182 -2.05 2.52 -5.31
CA LEU A 182 -2.31 3.85 -4.76
C LEU A 182 -1.13 4.77 -5.07
N MET A 183 -1.42 6.03 -5.37
CA MET A 183 -0.42 7.07 -5.62
C MET A 183 -0.40 8.07 -4.47
N LEU A 184 0.80 8.47 -4.04
CA LEU A 184 0.97 9.42 -2.94
C LEU A 184 0.68 10.85 -3.42
N ASP A 185 -0.10 11.62 -2.67
CA ASP A 185 -0.15 13.07 -2.79
C ASP A 185 0.69 13.67 -1.66
N PRO A 186 1.92 14.13 -1.93
CA PRO A 186 2.79 14.69 -0.89
C PRO A 186 2.20 15.97 -0.27
N SER A 187 1.42 16.75 -1.02
CA SER A 187 0.82 18.00 -0.52
C SER A 187 -0.32 17.74 0.46
N ALA A 188 -1.11 16.70 0.21
CA ALA A 188 -2.24 16.32 1.06
C ALA A 188 -1.85 15.34 2.18
N GLY A 189 -0.66 14.74 2.12
CA GLY A 189 -0.24 13.68 3.05
C GLY A 189 -1.15 12.44 2.97
N ARG A 190 -1.63 12.11 1.76
CA ARG A 190 -2.61 11.05 1.52
C ARG A 190 -2.26 10.25 0.29
N LEU A 191 -2.59 8.97 0.25
CA LEU A 191 -2.58 8.14 -0.95
C LEU A 191 -3.98 8.05 -1.53
N PHE A 192 -4.09 7.89 -2.84
CA PHE A 192 -5.36 7.64 -3.51
C PHE A 192 -5.28 6.48 -4.49
N THR A 193 -6.33 5.65 -4.54
CA THR A 193 -6.39 4.50 -5.45
C THR A 193 -6.52 4.95 -6.91
N VAL A 194 -5.63 4.48 -7.78
CA VAL A 194 -5.66 4.75 -9.23
C VAL A 194 -6.05 3.54 -10.06
N ALA A 195 -5.82 2.33 -9.54
CA ALA A 195 -6.18 1.08 -10.18
C ALA A 195 -6.47 0.00 -9.13
N SER A 196 -7.36 -0.92 -9.48
CA SER A 196 -7.85 -1.98 -8.60
C SER A 196 -8.24 -3.19 -9.44
N HIS A 197 -8.08 -4.38 -8.89
CA HIS A 197 -8.43 -5.64 -9.55
C HIS A 197 -9.00 -6.64 -8.54
N GLY A 198 -10.04 -7.37 -8.96
CA GLY A 198 -10.68 -8.44 -8.18
C GLY A 198 -11.67 -8.01 -7.10
N TYR A 199 -11.78 -6.72 -6.81
CA TYR A 199 -12.66 -6.20 -5.77
C TYR A 199 -14.13 -6.04 -6.21
N PRO A 200 -15.12 -6.08 -5.28
CA PRO A 200 -16.54 -5.87 -5.62
C PRO A 200 -16.83 -4.49 -6.22
N THR A 201 -16.04 -3.49 -5.82
CA THR A 201 -16.07 -2.13 -6.38
C THR A 201 -14.65 -1.70 -6.74
N THR A 202 -14.50 -0.76 -7.66
CA THR A 202 -13.17 -0.26 -8.06
C THR A 202 -12.49 0.50 -6.90
N GLY A 203 -13.27 1.28 -6.15
CA GLY A 203 -12.75 2.18 -5.11
C GLY A 203 -11.71 3.17 -5.63
N ILE A 204 -11.71 3.47 -6.94
CA ILE A 204 -10.84 4.46 -7.54
C ILE A 204 -11.10 5.82 -6.88
N GLY A 205 -10.04 6.47 -6.39
CA GLY A 205 -10.11 7.69 -5.60
C GLY A 205 -10.38 7.49 -4.11
N PHE A 206 -10.45 6.26 -3.62
CA PHE A 206 -10.40 5.99 -2.17
C PHE A 206 -9.09 6.55 -1.59
N GLU A 207 -9.16 7.23 -0.45
CA GLU A 207 -8.03 7.91 0.17
C GLU A 207 -7.55 7.19 1.44
N VAL A 208 -6.22 7.12 1.59
CA VAL A 208 -5.55 6.62 2.79
C VAL A 208 -4.63 7.70 3.35
N VAL A 209 -4.69 7.95 4.65
CA VAL A 209 -3.79 8.91 5.30
C VAL A 209 -2.38 8.32 5.42
N LEU A 210 -1.36 9.11 5.12
CA LEU A 210 0.04 8.72 5.28
C LEU A 210 0.33 8.36 6.75
N GLY A 211 1.04 7.27 6.98
CA GLY A 211 1.34 6.75 8.33
C GLY A 211 0.16 6.05 9.03
N GLN A 212 -1.01 5.94 8.39
CA GLN A 212 -2.15 5.19 8.93
C GLN A 212 -2.38 3.89 8.17
N GLY A 213 -2.69 2.82 8.89
CA GLY A 213 -2.91 1.53 8.26
C GLY A 213 -1.63 0.91 7.66
N VAL A 214 -1.71 -0.32 7.16
CA VAL A 214 -0.53 -0.96 6.53
C VAL A 214 -0.07 -0.22 5.27
N ILE A 215 -1.01 0.28 4.45
CA ILE A 215 -0.69 1.07 3.24
C ILE A 215 0.01 2.39 3.62
N GLY A 216 -0.56 3.17 4.56
CA GLY A 216 -0.01 4.47 4.92
C GLY A 216 1.34 4.36 5.62
N VAL A 217 1.56 3.37 6.51
CA VAL A 217 2.87 3.17 7.15
C VAL A 217 3.90 2.67 6.14
N ALA A 218 3.54 1.74 5.23
CA ALA A 218 4.46 1.27 4.19
C ALA A 218 4.93 2.43 3.29
N ALA A 219 4.01 3.35 2.98
CA ALA A 219 4.33 4.55 2.22
C ALA A 219 5.25 5.51 2.99
N ALA A 220 4.92 5.81 4.26
CA ALA A 220 5.65 6.76 5.09
C ALA A 220 7.09 6.31 5.38
N GLU A 221 7.25 5.04 5.73
CA GLU A 221 8.54 4.47 6.13
C GLU A 221 9.34 3.91 4.95
N GLY A 222 8.68 3.73 3.80
CA GLY A 222 9.31 3.20 2.60
C GLY A 222 9.75 1.74 2.74
N VAL A 223 9.09 0.96 3.60
CA VAL A 223 9.34 -0.48 3.78
C VAL A 223 8.08 -1.31 3.53
N PRO A 224 8.21 -2.57 3.05
CA PRO A 224 7.12 -3.52 3.00
C PRO A 224 6.44 -3.70 4.36
N ILE A 225 5.12 -3.83 4.34
CA ILE A 225 4.35 -4.27 5.52
C ILE A 225 3.47 -5.43 5.12
N ARG A 226 3.58 -6.52 5.88
CA ARG A 226 2.91 -7.79 5.60
C ARG A 226 2.23 -8.33 6.84
N ILE A 227 0.97 -8.71 6.69
CA ILE A 227 0.16 -9.36 7.72
C ILE A 227 -0.25 -10.72 7.18
N GLY A 228 0.36 -11.79 7.71
CA GLY A 228 0.11 -13.17 7.29
C GLY A 228 -1.04 -13.83 8.02
N HIS A 229 -1.27 -13.47 9.28
CA HIS A 229 -2.32 -14.04 10.14
C HIS A 229 -3.00 -12.90 10.89
N LEU A 230 -4.27 -13.09 11.27
CA LEU A 230 -5.09 -12.07 11.93
C LEU A 230 -5.44 -10.87 11.02
N ALA A 231 -5.27 -10.95 9.69
CA ALA A 231 -5.62 -9.82 8.81
C ALA A 231 -7.14 -9.52 8.77
N ALA A 232 -7.99 -10.47 9.18
CA ALA A 232 -9.44 -10.23 9.27
C ALA A 232 -9.77 -9.24 10.40
N GLU A 233 -8.81 -9.06 11.31
CA GLU A 233 -8.82 -8.11 12.42
C GLU A 233 -8.27 -6.74 11.96
N TYR A 234 -7.75 -6.67 10.73
CA TYR A 234 -7.34 -5.48 9.98
C TYR A 234 -8.30 -5.15 8.84
N SER A 235 -9.60 -5.10 9.13
CA SER A 235 -10.51 -4.49 8.15
C SER A 235 -10.20 -3.00 8.11
N TYR A 236 -9.64 -2.55 6.97
CA TYR A 236 -9.45 -1.13 6.65
C TYR A 236 -10.74 -0.33 6.88
N GLY A 237 -11.91 -0.99 6.77
CA GLY A 237 -13.20 -0.41 7.14
C GLY A 237 -13.23 0.12 8.57
N GLU A 238 -12.80 -0.63 9.59
CA GLU A 238 -12.80 -0.17 10.98
C GLU A 238 -11.65 0.80 11.29
N ALA A 239 -10.44 0.54 10.78
CA ALA A 239 -9.28 1.38 11.04
C ALA A 239 -9.37 2.76 10.34
N VAL A 240 -9.94 2.86 9.12
CA VAL A 240 -10.19 4.15 8.45
C VAL A 240 -11.37 4.88 9.08
N ARG A 241 -12.41 4.17 9.58
CA ARG A 241 -13.49 4.79 10.37
C ARG A 241 -12.95 5.39 11.68
N SER A 242 -12.10 4.67 12.39
CA SER A 242 -11.47 5.10 13.65
C SER A 242 -10.44 6.24 13.44
N ALA A 243 -9.55 6.10 12.46
CA ALA A 243 -8.46 7.05 12.23
C ALA A 243 -8.89 8.36 11.52
N ALA A 244 -10.09 8.36 10.92
CA ALA A 244 -10.76 9.57 10.44
C ALA A 244 -11.45 10.38 11.55
N GLY A 245 -11.45 9.90 12.81
CA GLY A 245 -12.06 10.60 13.95
C GLY A 245 -13.57 10.82 13.80
N LEU A 246 -14.24 9.93 13.05
CA LEU A 246 -15.66 10.05 12.78
C LEU A 246 -16.42 9.37 13.93
N ASP A 247 -17.12 10.18 14.74
CA ASP A 247 -18.27 9.72 15.50
C ASP A 247 -19.20 8.92 14.57
N GLU A 248 -19.86 7.88 15.09
CA GLU A 248 -20.76 6.98 14.36
C GLU A 248 -21.88 7.72 13.58
N ASP A 249 -22.11 9.01 13.88
CA ASP A 249 -23.16 9.86 13.31
C ASP A 249 -22.70 10.89 12.25
N ALA A 250 -21.43 10.93 11.84
CA ALA A 250 -20.94 11.89 10.85
C ALA A 250 -20.19 11.22 9.69
N VAL A 251 -20.87 10.40 8.89
CA VAL A 251 -20.36 10.06 7.54
C VAL A 251 -20.25 11.38 6.76
N PRO A 252 -19.06 11.82 6.30
CA PRO A 252 -19.02 12.88 5.32
C PRO A 252 -19.79 12.36 4.12
N LEU A 253 -20.87 13.05 3.72
CA LEU A 253 -21.77 12.71 2.60
C LEU A 253 -21.06 12.50 1.24
N ALA A 254 -19.73 12.55 1.18
CA ALA A 254 -18.88 12.53 -0.01
C ALA A 254 -17.53 11.80 0.22
N SER A 255 -17.53 10.51 0.56
CA SER A 255 -16.32 9.67 0.54
C SER A 255 -16.50 8.43 -0.34
N ILE A 256 -15.50 8.13 -1.17
CA ILE A 256 -15.47 6.87 -1.93
C ILE A 256 -15.29 5.71 -0.94
N PRO A 257 -16.09 4.63 -1.02
CA PRO A 257 -15.98 3.51 -0.10
C PRO A 257 -14.67 2.73 -0.33
N TYR A 258 -14.17 2.10 0.74
CA TYR A 258 -13.03 1.19 0.64
C TYR A 258 -13.41 -0.02 -0.23
N PRO A 259 -12.64 -0.34 -1.29
CA PRO A 259 -12.97 -1.44 -2.18
C PRO A 259 -12.54 -2.82 -1.65
N GLY A 260 -11.72 -2.85 -0.59
CA GLY A 260 -11.06 -4.08 -0.15
C GLY A 260 -12.00 -5.17 0.34
N LEU A 261 -11.42 -6.34 0.63
CA LEU A 261 -12.18 -7.48 1.13
C LEU A 261 -12.81 -7.15 2.50
N GLU A 262 -14.00 -7.69 2.76
CA GLU A 262 -14.66 -7.53 4.06
C GLU A 262 -13.85 -8.17 5.20
N ALA A 263 -13.30 -9.37 4.93
CA ALA A 263 -12.52 -10.15 5.88
C ALA A 263 -11.25 -10.74 5.20
N PRO A 264 -10.25 -9.90 4.85
CA PRO A 264 -8.99 -10.38 4.30
C PRO A 264 -8.28 -11.22 5.35
N LEU A 265 -7.73 -12.38 5.01
CA LEU A 265 -6.97 -13.22 5.97
C LEU A 265 -5.46 -13.06 5.84
N SER A 266 -4.99 -12.40 4.78
CA SER A 266 -3.64 -11.85 4.68
C SER A 266 -3.59 -10.61 3.79
N GLN A 267 -2.63 -9.74 4.06
CA GLN A 267 -2.43 -8.47 3.37
C GLN A 267 -0.94 -8.19 3.17
N ILE A 268 -0.60 -7.50 2.09
CA ILE A 268 0.76 -7.00 1.84
C ILE A 268 0.71 -5.62 1.18
N ALA A 269 1.46 -4.68 1.74
CA ALA A 269 1.64 -3.32 1.24
C ALA A 269 3.11 -3.11 0.87
N LEU A 270 3.38 -2.74 -0.38
CA LEU A 270 4.71 -2.62 -0.96
C LEU A 270 4.90 -1.20 -1.50
N PRO A 271 5.83 -0.41 -0.95
CA PRO A 271 6.07 0.93 -1.44
C PRO A 271 6.72 0.91 -2.83
N LEU A 272 6.26 1.81 -3.69
CA LEU A 272 6.85 2.11 -4.99
C LEU A 272 7.91 3.19 -4.78
N ARG A 273 9.20 2.85 -4.92
CA ARG A 273 10.30 3.76 -4.55
C ARG A 273 11.31 4.03 -5.68
N PRO A 274 10.88 4.56 -6.83
CA PRO A 274 11.83 4.94 -7.88
C PRO A 274 12.81 5.97 -7.33
N MET A 275 14.10 5.76 -7.58
CA MET A 275 15.19 6.63 -7.07
C MET A 275 15.20 6.81 -5.54
N GLY A 276 14.60 5.88 -4.79
CA GLY A 276 14.57 5.90 -3.32
C GLY A 276 13.41 6.70 -2.72
N GLU A 277 12.60 7.38 -3.51
CA GLU A 277 11.47 8.20 -3.04
C GLU A 277 10.14 7.47 -3.19
N THR A 278 9.32 7.43 -2.14
CA THR A 278 7.99 6.80 -2.20
C THR A 278 7.05 7.62 -3.07
N VAL A 279 6.58 7.05 -4.17
CA VAL A 279 5.59 7.68 -5.07
C VAL A 279 4.19 7.07 -4.96
N GLY A 280 4.07 5.91 -4.32
CA GLY A 280 2.83 5.15 -4.21
C GLY A 280 3.03 3.82 -3.50
N VAL A 281 1.99 2.98 -3.49
CA VAL A 281 1.98 1.65 -2.89
C VAL A 281 1.25 0.67 -3.80
N LEU A 282 1.84 -0.51 -4.00
CA LEU A 282 1.13 -1.70 -4.46
C LEU A 282 0.58 -2.42 -3.23
N PHE A 283 -0.72 -2.62 -3.19
CA PHE A 283 -1.40 -3.31 -2.10
C PHE A 283 -2.12 -4.55 -2.62
N ALA A 284 -2.06 -5.64 -1.87
CA ALA A 284 -2.75 -6.88 -2.20
C ALA A 284 -3.35 -7.54 -0.95
N GLU A 285 -4.49 -8.19 -1.16
CA GLU A 285 -5.24 -8.90 -0.13
C GLU A 285 -5.52 -10.34 -0.57
N SER A 286 -5.73 -11.22 0.41
CA SER A 286 -6.14 -12.59 0.14
C SER A 286 -7.10 -13.10 1.21
N PRO A 287 -8.15 -13.86 0.84
CA PRO A 287 -8.97 -14.59 1.79
C PRO A 287 -8.26 -15.82 2.38
N GLN A 288 -7.02 -16.12 1.97
CA GLN A 288 -6.22 -17.20 2.54
C GLN A 288 -5.30 -16.67 3.64
N ARG A 289 -5.20 -17.40 4.75
CA ARG A 289 -4.17 -17.15 5.78
C ARG A 289 -2.79 -17.46 5.20
N ASN A 290 -1.80 -16.71 5.65
CA ASN A 290 -0.40 -16.79 5.25
C ASN A 290 -0.15 -16.78 3.74
N ARG A 291 -1.02 -16.16 2.93
CA ARG A 291 -0.80 -16.19 1.48
C ARG A 291 0.53 -15.54 1.12
N PHE A 292 0.87 -14.44 1.76
CA PHE A 292 2.10 -13.70 1.47
C PHE A 292 3.17 -14.05 2.51
N GLY A 293 4.20 -14.79 2.12
CA GLY A 293 5.40 -15.04 2.93
C GLY A 293 6.57 -14.12 2.54
N TYR A 294 7.73 -14.29 3.20
CA TYR A 294 8.95 -13.54 2.87
C TYR A 294 9.39 -13.66 1.39
N ASP A 295 9.27 -14.85 0.79
CA ASP A 295 9.67 -15.02 -0.61
C ASP A 295 8.68 -14.36 -1.59
N ASP A 296 7.39 -14.28 -1.23
CA ASP A 296 6.41 -13.50 -1.99
C ASP A 296 6.69 -12.00 -1.85
N GLU A 297 7.02 -11.53 -0.64
CA GLU A 297 7.39 -10.15 -0.36
C GLU A 297 8.59 -9.70 -1.19
N ASP A 298 9.69 -10.47 -1.18
CA ASP A 298 10.89 -10.17 -1.98
C ASP A 298 10.56 -10.09 -3.47
N ALA A 299 9.86 -11.11 -3.98
CA ALA A 299 9.51 -11.20 -5.40
C ALA A 299 8.58 -10.06 -5.83
N LEU A 300 7.55 -9.76 -5.04
CA LEU A 300 6.62 -8.67 -5.32
C LEU A 300 7.27 -7.31 -5.16
N GLN A 301 8.18 -7.13 -4.21
CA GLN A 301 8.89 -5.86 -4.02
C GLN A 301 9.74 -5.52 -5.26
N LEU A 302 10.40 -6.51 -5.89
CA LEU A 302 11.13 -6.30 -7.15
C LEU A 302 10.21 -5.83 -8.29
N VAL A 303 9.02 -6.43 -8.36
CA VAL A 303 8.01 -6.06 -9.36
C VAL A 303 7.43 -4.67 -9.07
N ALA A 304 7.18 -4.35 -7.81
CA ALA A 304 6.72 -3.05 -7.35
C ALA A 304 7.76 -1.95 -7.67
N GLN A 305 9.05 -2.21 -7.50
CA GLN A 305 10.10 -1.26 -7.92
C GLN A 305 10.13 -1.07 -9.43
N SER A 306 9.94 -2.14 -10.20
CA SER A 306 9.85 -2.05 -11.67
C SER A 306 8.65 -1.20 -12.12
N LEU A 307 7.50 -1.35 -11.44
CA LEU A 307 6.31 -0.53 -11.68
C LEU A 307 6.59 0.94 -11.33
N GLY A 308 7.18 1.21 -10.16
CA GLY A 308 7.56 2.57 -9.74
C GLY A 308 8.46 3.25 -10.76
N MET A 309 9.47 2.53 -11.26
CA MET A 309 10.36 3.03 -12.32
C MET A 309 9.62 3.28 -13.63
N ARG A 310 8.71 2.39 -14.05
CA ARG A 310 7.92 2.61 -15.28
C ARG A 310 7.02 3.83 -15.16
N LEU A 311 6.33 3.99 -14.02
CA LEU A 311 5.50 5.17 -13.74
C LEU A 311 6.31 6.46 -13.67
N LEU A 312 7.58 6.41 -13.25
CA LEU A 312 8.48 7.56 -13.32
C LEU A 312 8.87 7.85 -14.78
N LEU A 313 9.24 6.83 -15.55
CA LEU A 313 9.59 6.98 -16.96
C LEU A 313 8.43 7.51 -17.80
N GLU A 314 7.19 7.07 -17.60
CA GLU A 314 6.04 7.61 -18.34
C GLU A 314 5.86 9.13 -18.13
N ARG A 315 6.28 9.67 -16.98
CA ARG A 315 6.29 11.14 -16.76
C ARG A 315 7.32 11.84 -17.63
N HIS A 316 8.44 11.18 -17.90
CA HIS A 316 9.52 11.67 -18.76
C HIS A 316 9.24 11.39 -20.26
N ASP A 317 8.77 10.19 -20.60
CA ASP A 317 8.45 9.70 -21.94
C ASP A 317 7.14 10.24 -22.50
N ALA A 318 6.34 10.94 -21.67
CA ALA A 318 5.26 11.82 -22.15
C ALA A 318 5.73 12.87 -23.17
N GLN A 319 7.02 12.88 -23.52
CA GLN A 319 7.69 13.64 -24.54
C GLN A 319 7.66 13.07 -25.98
N GLU A 320 7.23 11.83 -26.24
CA GLU A 320 7.38 11.23 -27.59
C GLU A 320 6.19 10.44 -28.19
N ALA A 321 5.06 10.28 -27.49
CA ALA A 321 3.94 9.46 -27.99
C ALA A 321 3.03 10.16 -29.02
N ALA A 322 2.64 9.41 -30.06
CA ALA A 322 1.74 9.79 -31.14
C ALA A 322 0.28 9.97 -30.68
N ALA A 323 -0.49 10.76 -31.44
CA ALA A 323 -1.89 11.10 -31.14
C ALA A 323 -2.78 9.84 -31.05
N PRO A 324 -3.51 9.64 -29.94
CA PRO A 324 -4.48 8.55 -29.83
C PRO A 324 -5.69 8.75 -30.76
N CYS A 325 -6.36 7.65 -31.07
CA CYS A 325 -7.63 7.65 -31.78
C CYS A 325 -8.72 8.29 -30.89
N PRO A 326 -9.59 9.18 -31.40
CA PRO A 326 -10.67 9.76 -30.60
C PRO A 326 -11.56 8.65 -30.04
N THR A 327 -11.78 8.64 -28.72
CA THR A 327 -12.83 7.79 -28.15
C THR A 327 -14.17 8.52 -28.33
N GLU A 328 -15.20 7.82 -28.81
CA GLU A 328 -16.52 8.42 -29.03
C GLU A 328 -17.12 8.86 -27.68
N ILE A 329 -17.50 10.13 -27.61
CA ILE A 329 -18.15 10.73 -26.44
C ILE A 329 -19.62 10.33 -26.50
N THR A 330 -20.18 9.88 -25.38
CA THR A 330 -21.61 9.57 -25.30
C THR A 330 -22.40 10.88 -25.32
N GLU A 331 -23.29 11.06 -26.31
CA GLU A 331 -24.17 12.23 -26.38
C GLU A 331 -25.06 12.32 -25.14
N CYS A 332 -25.12 13.48 -24.51
CA CYS A 332 -25.91 13.69 -23.30
C CYS A 332 -27.06 14.66 -23.54
N THR A 333 -28.26 14.25 -23.14
CA THR A 333 -29.51 14.97 -23.38
C THR A 333 -29.77 16.00 -22.27
N GLY A 334 -29.12 17.17 -22.37
CA GLY A 334 -29.38 18.33 -21.51
C GLY A 334 -28.11 18.99 -20.94
N PRO A 335 -28.24 20.13 -20.23
CA PRO A 335 -27.11 20.80 -19.62
C PRO A 335 -26.59 20.00 -18.40
N LEU A 336 -25.29 19.71 -18.39
CA LEU A 336 -24.60 19.02 -17.30
C LEU A 336 -24.34 20.01 -16.16
N ARG A 337 -24.87 19.73 -14.96
CA ARG A 337 -24.71 20.63 -13.80
C ARG A 337 -23.47 20.26 -13.01
N LEU A 338 -22.52 21.18 -12.96
CA LEU A 338 -21.30 21.05 -12.17
C LEU A 338 -21.39 21.95 -10.95
N ARG A 339 -21.20 21.38 -9.76
CA ARG A 339 -21.10 22.14 -8.51
C ARG A 339 -19.70 22.02 -7.95
N HIS A 340 -19.07 23.14 -7.62
CA HIS A 340 -17.76 23.19 -6.97
C HIS A 340 -17.86 23.89 -5.63
N TYR A 341 -17.25 23.29 -4.61
CA TYR A 341 -17.12 23.86 -3.28
C TYR A 341 -15.66 24.28 -3.07
N ARG A 342 -15.43 25.58 -2.90
CA ARG A 342 -14.06 26.15 -2.88
C ARG A 342 -13.25 25.77 -1.64
N PHE A 343 -13.92 25.35 -0.57
CA PHE A 343 -13.28 25.05 0.71
C PHE A 343 -12.27 23.91 0.59
N ASP A 344 -12.62 22.85 -0.12
CA ASP A 344 -11.82 21.63 -0.28
C ASP A 344 -11.73 21.14 -1.73
N ASP A 345 -12.12 22.00 -2.68
CA ASP A 345 -12.17 21.71 -4.11
C ASP A 345 -13.04 20.50 -4.47
N THR A 346 -14.09 20.24 -3.69
CA THR A 346 -15.04 19.17 -3.98
C THR A 346 -15.89 19.51 -5.21
N VAL A 347 -16.02 18.55 -6.13
CA VAL A 347 -16.82 18.66 -7.35
C VAL A 347 -17.91 17.60 -7.40
N PHE A 348 -19.13 18.02 -7.76
CA PHE A 348 -20.26 17.17 -8.08
C PHE A 348 -20.68 17.33 -9.55
N VAL A 349 -21.09 16.23 -10.18
CA VAL A 349 -21.71 16.21 -11.51
C VAL A 349 -23.15 15.72 -11.33
N ASP A 350 -24.12 16.54 -11.75
CA ASP A 350 -25.56 16.30 -11.61
C ASP A 350 -25.97 15.90 -10.19
N GLY A 351 -25.38 16.58 -9.20
CA GLY A 351 -25.67 16.40 -7.78
C GLY A 351 -24.99 15.21 -7.12
N ALA A 352 -24.19 14.44 -7.85
CA ALA A 352 -23.48 13.28 -7.30
C ALA A 352 -21.95 13.45 -7.31
N TYR A 353 -21.30 12.99 -6.24
CA TYR A 353 -19.89 13.29 -5.92
C TYR A 353 -18.89 12.72 -6.93
N LEU A 354 -18.13 13.58 -7.61
CA LEU A 354 -17.09 13.17 -8.55
C LEU A 354 -15.77 12.93 -7.82
N ILE A 355 -15.21 14.01 -7.27
CA ILE A 355 -13.85 14.07 -6.73
C ILE A 355 -13.68 15.30 -5.80
N LYS A 356 -12.56 15.39 -5.07
CA LYS A 356 -12.18 16.55 -4.24
C LYS A 356 -10.69 16.86 -4.35
N GLY A 357 -10.26 17.94 -3.69
CA GLY A 357 -8.86 18.36 -3.61
C GLY A 357 -8.27 18.77 -4.96
N VAL A 358 -6.96 18.59 -5.14
CA VAL A 358 -6.23 19.04 -6.34
C VAL A 358 -6.83 18.52 -7.64
N ALA A 359 -7.32 17.27 -7.67
CA ALA A 359 -7.97 16.74 -8.86
C ALA A 359 -9.32 17.43 -9.16
N GLY A 360 -10.08 17.78 -8.12
CA GLY A 360 -11.28 18.62 -8.25
C GLY A 360 -10.95 20.03 -8.75
N ALA A 361 -9.90 20.66 -8.22
CA ALA A 361 -9.42 21.96 -8.69
C ALA A 361 -9.00 21.94 -10.17
N ILE A 362 -8.26 20.89 -10.59
CA ILE A 362 -7.90 20.68 -12.01
C ILE A 362 -9.17 20.60 -12.85
N PHE A 363 -10.13 19.74 -12.47
CA PHE A 363 -11.36 19.56 -13.23
C PHE A 363 -12.18 20.86 -13.32
N TRP A 364 -12.34 21.58 -12.21
CA TRP A 364 -13.09 22.84 -12.17
C TRP A 364 -12.48 23.90 -13.08
N LYS A 365 -11.15 24.00 -13.11
CA LYS A 365 -10.43 24.89 -14.01
C LYS A 365 -10.70 24.53 -15.48
N LEU A 366 -10.57 23.26 -15.85
CA LEU A 366 -10.83 22.79 -17.21
C LEU A 366 -12.27 23.08 -17.65
N ALA A 367 -13.23 22.79 -16.78
CA ALA A 367 -14.65 23.06 -17.01
C ALA A 367 -14.94 24.55 -17.19
N THR A 368 -14.31 25.41 -16.38
CA THR A 368 -14.46 26.87 -16.45
C THR A 368 -13.87 27.44 -17.74
N GLU A 369 -12.65 27.04 -18.12
CA GLU A 369 -12.04 27.47 -19.37
C GLU A 369 -12.85 27.00 -20.59
N HIS A 370 -13.35 25.76 -20.57
CA HIS A 370 -14.21 25.24 -21.63
C HIS A 370 -15.51 26.02 -21.76
N ALA A 371 -16.21 26.29 -20.64
CA ALA A 371 -17.48 27.02 -20.65
C ALA A 371 -17.33 28.50 -21.09
N THR A 372 -16.20 29.13 -20.77
CA THR A 372 -15.95 30.55 -21.09
C THR A 372 -15.42 30.78 -22.50
N THR A 373 -14.54 29.90 -22.99
CA THR A 373 -13.80 30.11 -24.25
C THR A 373 -14.11 29.08 -25.34
N GLY A 374 -14.79 27.98 -24.99
CA GLY A 374 -14.97 26.82 -25.87
C GLY A 374 -13.69 25.99 -26.04
N ARG A 375 -12.62 26.29 -25.29
CA ARG A 375 -11.34 25.60 -25.36
C ARG A 375 -11.48 24.13 -24.97
N THR A 376 -10.91 23.24 -25.78
CA THR A 376 -10.90 21.79 -25.53
C THR A 376 -9.50 21.23 -25.35
N GLU A 377 -8.44 21.93 -25.76
CA GLU A 377 -7.05 21.44 -25.67
C GLU A 377 -6.25 22.11 -24.55
N PHE A 378 -5.63 21.28 -23.71
CA PHE A 378 -4.87 21.69 -22.54
C PHE A 378 -3.50 21.00 -22.49
N SER A 379 -2.60 21.50 -21.64
CA SER A 379 -1.26 20.94 -21.46
C SER A 379 -0.87 20.70 -20.00
N ASN A 380 0.00 19.73 -19.76
CA ASN A 380 0.50 19.44 -18.42
C ASN A 380 1.44 20.55 -17.94
N ARG A 381 2.12 21.26 -18.86
CA ARG A 381 2.98 22.40 -18.53
C ARG A 381 2.18 23.57 -17.99
N GLU A 382 1.05 23.94 -18.59
CA GLU A 382 0.23 25.05 -18.07
C GLU A 382 -0.40 24.70 -16.71
N LEU A 383 -0.80 23.45 -16.48
CA LEU A 383 -1.31 23.03 -15.17
C LEU A 383 -0.21 23.11 -14.10
N ARG A 384 1.03 22.66 -14.41
CA ARG A 384 2.17 22.75 -13.50
C ARG A 384 2.58 24.18 -13.16
N LEU A 385 2.40 25.12 -14.09
CA LEU A 385 2.73 26.53 -13.88
C LEU A 385 1.64 27.30 -13.12
N ASP A 386 0.45 26.72 -12.99
CA ASP A 386 -0.64 27.37 -12.28
C ASP A 386 -0.51 27.22 -10.76
N ALA A 387 -0.14 28.32 -10.11
CA ALA A 387 -0.02 28.41 -8.66
C ALA A 387 -1.34 28.14 -7.93
N ALA A 388 -2.50 28.34 -8.57
CA ALA A 388 -3.80 28.07 -7.97
C ALA A 388 -4.04 26.58 -7.69
N LEU A 389 -3.40 25.69 -8.48
CA LEU A 389 -3.56 24.23 -8.35
C LEU A 389 -2.71 23.61 -7.23
N LYS A 390 -1.82 24.39 -6.59
CA LYS A 390 -0.98 23.99 -5.44
C LYS A 390 -0.22 22.66 -5.66
N LEU A 391 0.23 22.40 -6.88
CA LEU A 391 0.95 21.17 -7.21
C LEU A 391 2.35 21.12 -6.54
N PRO A 392 2.75 19.98 -5.94
CA PRO A 392 4.10 19.81 -5.38
C PRO A 392 5.21 19.98 -6.43
N ALA A 393 6.37 20.53 -6.04
CA ALA A 393 7.45 20.85 -6.97
C ALA A 393 8.24 19.65 -7.53
N HIS A 394 8.38 18.56 -6.76
CA HIS A 394 9.26 17.42 -7.13
C HIS A 394 8.48 16.18 -7.58
N PHE A 395 7.38 15.85 -6.89
CA PHE A 395 6.50 14.73 -7.23
C PHE A 395 5.06 15.22 -7.27
N ASP A 396 4.72 15.92 -8.36
CA ASP A 396 3.41 16.55 -8.51
C ASP A 396 2.29 15.53 -8.68
N ASN A 397 2.57 14.28 -9.10
CA ASN A 397 1.59 13.24 -9.43
C ASN A 397 0.43 13.71 -10.33
N LEU A 398 0.68 14.69 -11.21
CA LEU A 398 -0.32 15.26 -12.10
C LEU A 398 -0.93 14.20 -13.03
N GLU A 399 -0.09 13.38 -13.67
CA GLU A 399 -0.56 12.30 -14.55
C GLU A 399 -1.46 11.31 -13.80
N SER A 400 -1.13 10.99 -12.55
CA SER A 400 -1.94 10.11 -11.71
C SER A 400 -3.29 10.74 -11.36
N ARG A 401 -3.35 12.06 -11.16
CA ARG A 401 -4.61 12.78 -10.94
C ARG A 401 -5.44 12.91 -12.21
N LEU A 402 -4.82 13.10 -13.37
CA LEU A 402 -5.50 13.08 -14.67
C LEU A 402 -6.08 11.69 -14.97
N LEU A 403 -5.30 10.62 -14.70
CA LEU A 403 -5.78 9.25 -14.80
C LEU A 403 -6.94 8.98 -13.84
N LEU A 404 -6.84 9.45 -12.59
CA LEU A 404 -7.93 9.36 -11.61
C LEU A 404 -9.20 10.05 -12.14
N LEU A 405 -9.09 11.29 -12.63
CA LEU A 405 -10.23 12.02 -13.20
C LEU A 405 -10.83 11.28 -14.39
N GLN A 406 -10.00 10.84 -15.34
CA GLN A 406 -10.44 10.09 -16.52
C GLN A 406 -11.27 8.86 -16.11
N ARG A 407 -10.79 8.07 -15.14
CA ARG A 407 -11.49 6.88 -14.64
C ARG A 407 -12.80 7.24 -13.92
N ARG A 408 -12.80 8.27 -13.06
CA ARG A 408 -14.00 8.73 -12.34
C ARG A 408 -15.07 9.29 -13.25
N LEU A 409 -14.67 9.95 -14.34
CA LEU A 409 -15.60 10.44 -15.37
C LEU A 409 -16.16 9.30 -16.22
N ALA A 410 -15.34 8.30 -16.56
CA ALA A 410 -15.79 7.10 -17.26
C ALA A 410 -16.82 6.29 -16.45
N GLU A 411 -16.65 6.16 -15.13
CA GLU A 411 -17.62 5.53 -14.22
C GLU A 411 -18.99 6.22 -14.22
N ARG A 412 -19.07 7.48 -14.68
CA ARG A 412 -20.29 8.31 -14.66
C ARG A 412 -20.96 8.48 -16.03
N GLY A 413 -20.64 7.62 -16.99
CA GLY A 413 -21.34 7.57 -18.27
C GLY A 413 -20.73 8.43 -19.38
N GLY A 414 -19.53 8.99 -19.18
CA GLY A 414 -18.69 9.46 -20.30
C GLY A 414 -19.18 10.73 -21.03
N CYS A 415 -20.15 11.46 -20.49
CA CYS A 415 -20.58 12.78 -21.03
C CYS A 415 -19.45 13.83 -21.03
N ILE A 416 -18.48 13.67 -20.13
CA ILE A 416 -17.28 14.47 -20.04
C ILE A 416 -16.11 13.51 -20.09
N GLN A 417 -15.15 13.77 -20.98
CA GLN A 417 -13.98 12.92 -21.14
C GLN A 417 -12.70 13.75 -21.11
N ILE A 418 -11.68 13.18 -20.47
CA ILE A 418 -10.31 13.65 -20.57
C ILE A 418 -9.55 12.62 -21.38
N GLN A 419 -9.11 13.02 -22.58
CA GLN A 419 -8.39 12.14 -23.50
C GLN A 419 -6.99 12.68 -23.72
N ARG A 420 -6.00 11.81 -23.79
CA ARG A 420 -4.65 12.25 -24.17
C ARG A 420 -4.67 12.65 -25.65
N SER A 421 -4.09 13.79 -25.99
CA SER A 421 -4.08 14.32 -27.37
C SER A 421 -2.67 14.53 -27.92
N GLY A 422 -1.64 14.24 -27.12
CA GLY A 422 -0.23 14.26 -27.53
C GLY A 422 0.71 14.54 -26.35
N ARG A 423 1.95 14.93 -26.66
CA ARG A 423 3.02 15.22 -25.68
C ARG A 423 2.57 16.20 -24.60
N GLY A 424 2.39 15.71 -23.38
CA GLY A 424 1.91 16.51 -22.25
C GLY A 424 0.68 17.35 -22.60
N ARG A 425 -0.17 16.85 -23.51
CA ARG A 425 -1.40 17.50 -23.95
C ARG A 425 -2.56 16.53 -23.83
N PHE A 426 -3.70 17.07 -23.46
CA PHE A 426 -4.93 16.33 -23.35
C PHE A 426 -6.09 17.21 -23.83
N ARG A 427 -7.15 16.53 -24.24
CA ARG A 427 -8.42 17.13 -24.58
C ARG A 427 -9.41 16.95 -23.45
N PHE A 428 -10.16 18.00 -23.18
CA PHE A 428 -11.33 18.00 -22.33
C PHE A 428 -12.53 18.14 -23.25
N ASP A 429 -13.21 17.03 -23.50
CA ASP A 429 -14.35 16.99 -24.40
C ASP A 429 -15.65 16.81 -23.59
N VAL A 430 -16.69 17.55 -23.98
CA VAL A 430 -17.98 17.60 -23.28
C VAL A 430 -19.10 17.40 -24.29
N ALA A 431 -20.03 16.49 -24.01
CA ALA A 431 -21.14 16.11 -24.89
C ALA A 431 -22.34 17.08 -24.86
N GLY A 432 -22.20 18.27 -24.25
CA GLY A 432 -23.30 19.17 -23.95
C GLY A 432 -22.85 20.49 -23.34
N THR A 433 -23.80 21.33 -22.94
CA THR A 433 -23.50 22.61 -22.27
C THR A 433 -23.26 22.41 -20.78
N LEU A 434 -22.19 23.00 -20.24
CA LEU A 434 -21.90 22.99 -18.80
C LEU A 434 -22.66 24.12 -18.09
N ALA A 435 -23.37 23.79 -17.02
CA ALA A 435 -23.90 24.76 -16.06
C ALA A 435 -23.03 24.72 -14.79
N LEU A 436 -22.27 25.80 -14.56
CA LEU A 436 -21.31 25.91 -13.47
C LEU A 436 -21.93 26.63 -12.26
N GLU A 437 -21.90 26.01 -11.09
CA GLU A 437 -22.33 26.58 -9.80
C GLU A 437 -21.15 26.51 -8.81
N GLU A 438 -20.68 27.66 -8.32
CA GLU A 438 -19.59 27.76 -7.33
C GLU A 438 -20.15 28.13 -5.94
N PHE A 439 -19.69 27.44 -4.89
CA PHE A 439 -20.13 27.59 -3.51
C PHE A 439 -18.98 27.84 -2.54
#